data_AF-A0A962CAQ6-F1
#
_entry.id   AF-A0A962CAQ6-F1
#
_cell.length_a   1.000
_cell.length_b   1.000
_cell.length_c   1.000
_cell.angle_alpha   90.00
_cell.angle_beta   90.00
_cell.angle_gamma   90.00
#
_symmetry.space_group_name_H-M   'P 1'
#
loop_
_entity.id
_entity.type
_entity.pdbx_description
1 polymer ?
#
loop_
_entity_poly.entity_id
_entity_poly.type
_entity_poly.pdbx_seq_one_letter_code
_entity_poly.pdbx_strand_id
1 'polypeptide(L)'
;FLAKVVADTPFTFQMLDRHGMVLSMAQTWHQVRPGEMRADCGGCHAHSQQPLAFASTAAAQPDYPLMDLSTSTPLLTFDAGGQPDLRIENTRQVSVEFLRDIRPLLQQRCVGCHQGASPAGNLNLADTSVVDGLPGDYRRLAADSGAAFGYPPVIANRSWRQTNASRYLRMFQSRRSLLVWKLFGARLDGWSNADHPTESVPGNAATLPVGADPNEADLDYTGTMMPPPGSPVAPLTADEKLLFVRWIDLGAPIDTGDPDYGWFLDDLKPTVALSEPRPRANPAAVTQIRFGLADADSGIALSSLSVSADFTVNGRPAGVELADLAAAVDEGIWAIALVPPLETGWNRHVRVSVRDNQGNITRVDRTFFIGADDTIFRDGYD
;
A
#
# COMPACT_ATOMS: atom_id res chain seq x y z
N PHE A 1 -14.88 8.00 -2.35
CA PHE A 1 -14.76 6.55 -2.63
C PHE A 1 -15.27 5.79 -1.41
N LEU A 2 -15.61 4.52 -1.56
CA LEU A 2 -15.91 3.59 -0.47
C LEU A 2 -15.32 2.22 -0.85
N ALA A 3 -14.66 1.57 0.09
CA ALA A 3 -14.03 0.26 -0.12
C ALA A 3 -14.11 -0.56 1.16
N LYS A 4 -14.23 -1.89 1.02
CA LYS A 4 -13.98 -2.84 2.09
C LYS A 4 -12.48 -3.13 2.12
N VAL A 5 -11.90 -3.12 3.32
CA VAL A 5 -10.48 -3.35 3.57
C VAL A 5 -10.30 -4.37 4.69
N VAL A 6 -9.10 -4.94 4.81
CA VAL A 6 -8.75 -5.79 5.94
C VAL A 6 -8.70 -4.94 7.22
N ALA A 7 -9.41 -5.40 8.25
CA ALA A 7 -9.43 -4.74 9.55
C ALA A 7 -8.12 -4.94 10.31
N ASP A 8 -7.81 -4.03 11.23
CA ASP A 8 -6.56 -4.00 12.03
C ASP A 8 -5.26 -3.97 11.20
N THR A 9 -5.37 -3.67 9.89
CA THR A 9 -4.24 -3.43 8.99
C THR A 9 -4.00 -1.93 8.82
N PRO A 10 -2.76 -1.43 8.98
CA PRO A 10 -2.45 -0.04 8.67
C PRO A 10 -2.51 0.20 7.17
N PHE A 11 -3.16 1.29 6.75
CA PHE A 11 -3.20 1.70 5.36
C PHE A 11 -3.06 3.21 5.22
N THR A 12 -2.58 3.64 4.06
CA THR A 12 -2.69 5.01 3.58
C THR A 12 -3.28 4.99 2.17
N PHE A 13 -3.64 6.15 1.63
CA PHE A 13 -4.21 6.24 0.30
C PHE A 13 -3.72 7.49 -0.42
N GLN A 14 -3.68 7.37 -1.75
CA GLN A 14 -3.25 8.41 -2.67
C GLN A 14 -4.39 8.73 -3.64
N MET A 15 -4.60 10.01 -3.88
CA MET A 15 -5.49 10.47 -4.93
C MET A 15 -4.73 10.48 -6.24
N LEU A 16 -5.22 9.74 -7.24
CA LEU A 16 -4.57 9.60 -8.54
C LEU A 16 -5.23 10.49 -9.60
N ASP A 17 -4.44 10.97 -10.56
CA ASP A 17 -4.95 11.59 -11.77
C ASP A 17 -5.41 10.52 -12.79
N ARG A 18 -5.90 10.97 -13.95
CA ARG A 18 -6.33 10.07 -15.03
C ARG A 18 -5.21 9.18 -15.60
N HIS A 19 -3.95 9.49 -15.33
CA HIS A 19 -2.81 8.69 -15.76
C HIS A 19 -2.28 7.76 -14.65
N GLY A 20 -2.99 7.65 -13.53
CA GLY A 20 -2.60 6.82 -12.39
C GLY A 20 -1.49 7.43 -11.54
N MET A 21 -1.21 8.73 -11.67
CA MET A 21 -0.13 9.41 -10.96
C MET A 21 -0.65 10.15 -9.73
N VAL A 22 0.12 10.14 -8.64
CA VAL A 22 -0.26 10.80 -7.39
C VAL A 22 -0.45 12.32 -7.56
N LEU A 23 -1.65 12.80 -7.24
CA LEU A 23 -1.98 14.23 -7.07
C LEU A 23 -1.74 14.70 -5.64
N SER A 24 -2.16 13.88 -4.69
CA SER A 24 -2.01 14.12 -3.25
C SER A 24 -2.06 12.78 -2.51
N MET A 25 -1.48 12.74 -1.32
CA MET A 25 -1.46 11.54 -0.49
C MET A 25 -1.78 11.86 0.95
N ALA A 26 -2.44 10.94 1.64
CA ALA A 26 -2.52 11.01 3.09
C ALA A 26 -1.14 10.70 3.69
N GLN A 27 -0.58 11.64 4.44
CA GLN A 27 0.72 11.48 5.13
C GLN A 27 0.56 10.90 6.54
N THR A 28 -0.44 10.04 6.73
CA THR A 28 -0.73 9.40 8.02
C THR A 28 -1.30 8.01 7.82
N TRP A 29 -1.11 7.16 8.83
CA TRP A 29 -1.64 5.80 8.86
C TRP A 29 -3.09 5.80 9.34
N HIS A 30 -3.92 5.07 8.62
CA HIS A 30 -5.30 4.80 8.95
C HIS A 30 -5.46 3.32 9.29
N GLN A 31 -6.50 3.01 10.06
CA GLN A 31 -6.91 1.64 10.35
C GLN A 31 -8.40 1.64 10.63
N VAL A 32 -9.05 0.50 10.42
CA VAL A 32 -10.44 0.24 10.85
C VAL A 32 -10.47 -1.04 11.66
N ARG A 33 -11.33 -1.10 12.69
CA ARG A 33 -11.58 -2.30 13.48
C ARG A 33 -12.52 -3.26 12.73
N PRO A 34 -12.57 -4.54 13.12
CA PRO A 34 -13.51 -5.49 12.53
C PRO A 34 -14.96 -4.99 12.61
N GLY A 35 -15.61 -4.84 11.46
CA GLY A 35 -16.98 -4.31 11.34
C GLY A 35 -17.13 -2.79 11.48
N GLU A 36 -16.03 -2.05 11.68
CA GLU A 36 -16.05 -0.59 11.70
C GLU A 36 -16.19 -0.02 10.27
N MET A 37 -17.02 1.01 10.13
CA MET A 37 -17.15 1.80 8.91
C MET A 37 -16.71 3.24 9.22
N ARG A 38 -15.70 3.72 8.49
CA ARG A 38 -15.27 5.13 8.51
C ARG A 38 -15.61 5.80 7.19
N ALA A 39 -16.67 6.60 7.20
CA ALA A 39 -17.21 7.29 6.01
C ALA A 39 -17.40 8.80 6.24
N ASP A 40 -16.83 9.34 7.31
CA ASP A 40 -17.04 10.69 7.83
C ASP A 40 -15.84 11.63 7.63
N CYS A 41 -14.85 11.23 6.82
CA CYS A 41 -13.63 12.02 6.58
C CYS A 41 -13.90 13.38 5.91
N GLY A 42 -15.04 13.57 5.23
CA GLY A 42 -15.53 14.87 4.75
C GLY A 42 -14.72 15.56 3.63
N GLY A 43 -13.50 15.09 3.35
CA GLY A 43 -12.59 15.59 2.33
C GLY A 43 -11.13 15.16 2.58
N CYS A 44 -10.25 15.34 1.60
CA CYS A 44 -8.83 15.03 1.76
C CYS A 44 -8.13 16.15 2.54
N HIS A 45 -7.76 15.89 3.80
CA HIS A 45 -7.08 16.86 4.69
C HIS A 45 -7.88 18.16 4.93
N ALA A 46 -9.21 18.05 4.96
CA ALA A 46 -10.15 19.18 5.05
C ALA A 46 -10.44 19.66 6.48
N HIS A 47 -9.46 19.62 7.39
CA HIS A 47 -9.65 19.94 8.82
C HIS A 47 -10.11 21.38 9.10
N SER A 48 -9.86 22.30 8.16
CA SER A 48 -10.24 23.72 8.26
C SER A 48 -11.49 24.08 7.45
N GLN A 49 -12.21 23.08 6.92
CA GLN A 49 -13.41 23.28 6.10
C GLN A 49 -14.58 22.49 6.69
N GLN A 50 -15.81 22.94 6.40
CA GLN A 50 -17.00 22.18 6.75
C GLN A 50 -16.96 20.82 6.04
N PRO A 51 -17.02 19.68 6.77
CA PRO A 51 -17.01 18.35 6.15
C PRO A 51 -18.19 18.18 5.20
N LEU A 52 -17.95 17.58 4.04
CA LEU A 52 -19.04 17.16 3.15
C LEU A 52 -19.80 16.00 3.79
N ALA A 53 -21.13 16.09 3.84
CA ALA A 53 -21.95 15.01 4.39
C ALA A 53 -21.86 13.77 3.49
N PHE A 54 -21.56 12.60 4.08
CA PHE A 54 -21.40 11.35 3.33
C PHE A 54 -22.61 11.06 2.43
N ALA A 55 -23.82 11.25 2.97
CA ALA A 55 -25.10 11.03 2.27
C ALA A 55 -25.26 11.87 0.98
N SER A 56 -24.51 12.96 0.83
CA SER A 56 -24.51 13.78 -0.40
C SER A 56 -23.45 13.36 -1.43
N THR A 57 -22.69 12.29 -1.18
CA THR A 57 -21.61 11.84 -2.07
C THR A 57 -22.06 10.73 -3.00
N ALA A 58 -21.33 10.52 -4.10
CA ALA A 58 -21.51 9.36 -4.97
C ALA A 58 -21.34 8.03 -4.21
N ALA A 59 -20.45 8.00 -3.21
CA ALA A 59 -20.14 6.83 -2.41
C ALA A 59 -21.28 6.39 -1.46
N ALA A 60 -22.29 7.24 -1.24
CA ALA A 60 -23.45 6.93 -0.45
C ALA A 60 -24.65 6.44 -1.28
N GLN A 61 -24.53 6.40 -2.61
CA GLN A 61 -25.61 5.90 -3.46
C GLN A 61 -25.79 4.38 -3.25
N PRO A 62 -27.04 3.86 -3.23
CA PRO A 62 -27.29 2.43 -2.98
C PRO A 62 -26.64 1.48 -3.99
N ASP A 63 -26.39 1.95 -5.20
CA ASP A 63 -25.77 1.22 -6.32
C ASP A 63 -24.27 1.49 -6.46
N TYR A 64 -23.65 2.19 -5.50
CA TYR A 64 -22.21 2.44 -5.55
C TYR A 64 -21.44 1.11 -5.54
N PRO A 65 -20.55 0.86 -6.51
CA PRO A 65 -19.79 -0.38 -6.58
C PRO A 65 -18.77 -0.42 -5.44
N LEU A 66 -19.08 -1.18 -4.39
CA LEU A 66 -18.16 -1.40 -3.27
C LEU A 66 -17.02 -2.30 -3.73
N MET A 67 -15.81 -1.75 -3.80
CA MET A 67 -14.61 -2.52 -4.08
C MET A 67 -14.20 -3.27 -2.82
N ASP A 68 -13.98 -4.58 -2.96
CA ASP A 68 -13.48 -5.42 -1.89
C ASP A 68 -11.98 -5.66 -2.03
N LEU A 69 -11.22 -4.87 -1.27
CA LEU A 69 -9.76 -4.93 -1.26
C LEU A 69 -9.22 -6.04 -0.35
N SER A 70 -10.07 -6.82 0.34
CA SER A 70 -9.61 -8.00 1.09
C SER A 70 -9.41 -9.25 0.23
N THR A 71 -9.86 -9.22 -1.03
CA THR A 71 -9.81 -10.37 -1.95
C THR A 71 -9.19 -10.06 -3.31
N SER A 72 -9.28 -8.81 -3.76
CA SER A 72 -8.86 -8.40 -5.09
C SER A 72 -8.21 -7.02 -5.07
N THR A 73 -7.31 -6.78 -6.02
CA THR A 73 -6.64 -5.50 -6.21
C THR A 73 -7.04 -4.90 -7.56
N PRO A 74 -7.88 -3.85 -7.60
CA PRO A 74 -8.13 -3.10 -8.82
C PRO A 74 -6.91 -2.23 -9.16
N LEU A 75 -6.40 -2.38 -10.37
CA LEU A 75 -5.27 -1.62 -10.89
C LEU A 75 -5.74 -0.72 -12.03
N LEU A 76 -5.49 0.58 -11.92
CA LEU A 76 -5.71 1.51 -13.03
C LEU A 76 -4.92 1.06 -14.27
N THR A 77 -5.54 1.02 -15.42
CA THR A 77 -4.91 0.76 -16.71
C THR A 77 -5.51 1.70 -17.75
N PHE A 78 -5.26 1.42 -19.03
CA PHE A 78 -5.87 2.17 -20.13
C PHE A 78 -6.53 1.22 -21.12
N ASP A 79 -7.69 1.63 -21.63
CA ASP A 79 -8.34 0.94 -22.73
C ASP A 79 -7.60 1.17 -24.07
N ALA A 80 -8.08 0.54 -25.15
CA ALA A 80 -7.50 0.71 -26.48
C ALA A 80 -7.55 2.16 -27.02
N GLY A 81 -8.45 2.99 -26.47
CA GLY A 81 -8.56 4.42 -26.77
C GLY A 81 -7.69 5.32 -25.87
N GLY A 82 -6.91 4.73 -24.95
CA GLY A 82 -6.08 5.45 -23.99
C GLY A 82 -6.89 6.12 -22.86
N GLN A 83 -8.15 5.75 -22.66
CA GLN A 83 -8.95 6.22 -21.52
C GLN A 83 -8.66 5.37 -20.27
N PRO A 84 -8.78 5.94 -19.06
CA PRO A 84 -8.57 5.19 -17.84
C PRO A 84 -9.55 4.02 -17.72
N ASP A 85 -9.06 2.85 -17.36
CA ASP A 85 -9.82 1.64 -17.12
C ASP A 85 -9.29 0.89 -15.88
N LEU A 86 -9.89 -0.23 -15.50
CA LEU A 86 -9.48 -1.06 -14.39
C LEU A 86 -9.16 -2.49 -14.83
N ARG A 87 -7.97 -2.97 -14.46
CA ARG A 87 -7.63 -4.40 -14.45
C ARG A 87 -7.79 -4.94 -13.04
N ILE A 88 -8.61 -5.97 -12.87
CA ILE A 88 -8.82 -6.61 -11.56
C ILE A 88 -7.85 -7.78 -11.41
N GLU A 89 -6.97 -7.67 -10.43
CA GLU A 89 -6.11 -8.78 -10.02
C GLU A 89 -6.78 -9.55 -8.87
N ASN A 90 -6.96 -10.87 -9.04
CA ASN A 90 -7.55 -11.74 -8.02
C ASN A 90 -6.53 -12.13 -6.94
N THR A 91 -5.85 -11.11 -6.39
CA THR A 91 -4.93 -11.20 -5.27
C THR A 91 -5.20 -10.03 -4.30
N ARG A 92 -4.94 -10.25 -3.02
CA ARG A 92 -5.19 -9.28 -1.93
C ARG A 92 -4.32 -8.04 -2.07
N GLN A 93 -3.09 -8.22 -2.52
CA GLN A 93 -2.14 -7.15 -2.69
C GLN A 93 -1.35 -7.38 -3.98
N VAL A 94 -1.14 -6.28 -4.71
CA VAL A 94 -0.14 -6.21 -5.78
C VAL A 94 0.91 -5.21 -5.35
N SER A 95 2.13 -5.69 -5.16
CA SER A 95 3.29 -4.86 -4.88
C SER A 95 4.09 -4.62 -6.16
N VAL A 96 4.83 -3.51 -6.24
CA VAL A 96 5.77 -3.21 -7.33
C VAL A 96 7.11 -2.85 -6.72
N GLU A 97 8.20 -3.47 -7.19
CA GLU A 97 9.55 -3.14 -6.72
C GLU A 97 10.60 -3.15 -7.84
N PHE A 98 11.75 -2.54 -7.55
CA PHE A 98 12.80 -2.28 -8.51
C PHE A 98 13.37 -3.53 -9.24
N LEU A 99 13.87 -4.56 -8.54
CA LEU A 99 14.61 -5.68 -9.13
C LEU A 99 13.76 -6.61 -10.00
N ARG A 100 12.55 -6.92 -9.56
CA ARG A 100 11.57 -7.83 -10.17
C ARG A 100 10.81 -7.15 -11.30
N ASP A 101 10.36 -5.91 -11.10
CA ASP A 101 9.40 -5.28 -12.01
C ASP A 101 10.02 -4.18 -12.88
N ILE A 102 10.98 -3.41 -12.35
CA ILE A 102 11.51 -2.23 -13.06
C ILE A 102 12.80 -2.53 -13.81
N ARG A 103 13.77 -3.17 -13.17
CA ARG A 103 15.07 -3.48 -13.76
C ARG A 103 14.93 -4.26 -15.06
N PRO A 104 14.10 -5.31 -15.20
CA PRO A 104 13.99 -6.03 -16.46
C PRO A 104 13.57 -5.11 -17.61
N LEU A 105 12.67 -4.16 -17.35
CA LEU A 105 12.26 -3.15 -18.33
C LEU A 105 13.41 -2.19 -18.67
N LEU A 106 14.17 -1.74 -17.68
CA LEU A 106 15.36 -0.90 -17.92
C LEU A 106 16.40 -1.61 -18.79
N GLN A 107 16.70 -2.89 -18.49
CA GLN A 107 17.68 -3.68 -19.23
C GLN A 107 17.23 -3.94 -20.67
N GLN A 108 15.94 -4.23 -20.87
CA GLN A 108 15.40 -4.50 -22.21
C GLN A 108 15.22 -3.24 -23.05
N ARG A 109 14.85 -2.10 -22.42
CA ARG A 109 14.30 -0.93 -23.12
C ARG A 109 15.18 0.31 -23.09
N CYS A 110 16.10 0.42 -22.13
CA CYS A 110 16.84 1.65 -21.87
C CYS A 110 18.35 1.49 -22.05
N VAL A 111 18.91 0.36 -21.60
CA VAL A 111 20.37 0.15 -21.53
C VAL A 111 21.09 0.35 -22.86
N GLY A 112 20.47 0.03 -24.00
CA GLY A 112 21.08 0.23 -25.32
C GLY A 112 21.62 1.65 -25.58
N CYS A 113 21.01 2.68 -24.99
CA CYS A 113 21.49 4.07 -25.06
C CYS A 113 22.00 4.62 -23.72
N HIS A 114 21.60 4.01 -22.61
CA HIS A 114 21.92 4.43 -21.24
C HIS A 114 23.03 3.57 -20.64
N GLN A 115 24.16 3.47 -21.34
CA GLN A 115 25.31 2.67 -20.90
C GLN A 115 26.66 3.29 -21.30
N GLY A 116 27.74 2.75 -20.77
CA GLY A 116 29.12 3.14 -21.13
C GLY A 116 29.60 4.43 -20.45
N ALA A 117 30.67 5.01 -21.00
CA ALA A 117 31.35 6.17 -20.42
C ALA A 117 30.66 7.52 -20.74
N SER A 118 29.74 7.54 -21.71
CA SER A 118 28.99 8.75 -22.09
C SER A 118 27.53 8.39 -22.36
N PRO A 119 26.82 7.89 -21.34
CA PRO A 119 25.44 7.44 -21.50
C PRO A 119 24.51 8.62 -21.79
N ALA A 120 23.45 8.37 -22.57
CA ALA A 120 22.44 9.39 -22.84
C ALA A 120 21.86 9.97 -21.54
N GLY A 121 21.69 11.29 -21.51
CA GLY A 121 21.19 12.00 -20.32
C GLY A 121 22.10 11.93 -19.10
N ASN A 122 23.36 11.47 -19.24
CA ASN A 122 24.29 11.20 -18.14
C ASN A 122 23.74 10.17 -17.12
N LEU A 123 23.04 9.15 -17.60
CA LEU A 123 22.43 8.10 -16.79
C LEU A 123 22.86 6.72 -17.28
N ASN A 124 23.76 6.06 -16.56
CA ASN A 124 24.16 4.68 -16.83
C ASN A 124 23.25 3.70 -16.06
N LEU A 125 22.46 2.92 -16.78
CA LEU A 125 21.55 1.90 -16.26
C LEU A 125 22.08 0.47 -16.42
N ALA A 126 23.26 0.30 -17.04
CA ALA A 126 23.90 -0.99 -17.23
C ALA A 126 24.75 -1.42 -16.02
N ASP A 127 25.08 -0.49 -15.11
CA ASP A 127 25.88 -0.80 -13.93
C ASP A 127 25.04 -1.48 -12.85
N THR A 128 25.12 -2.80 -12.77
CA THR A 128 24.44 -3.59 -11.72
C THR A 128 25.37 -3.96 -10.57
N SER A 129 26.57 -3.35 -10.49
CA SER A 129 27.49 -3.63 -9.38
C SER A 129 26.89 -3.16 -8.05
N VAL A 130 27.03 -3.97 -7.01
CA VAL A 130 26.46 -3.69 -5.69
C VAL A 130 27.49 -2.98 -4.83
N VAL A 131 27.11 -1.83 -4.28
CA VAL A 131 27.90 -1.04 -3.34
C VAL A 131 26.97 -0.58 -2.23
N ASP A 132 27.37 -0.81 -0.98
CA ASP A 132 26.57 -0.52 0.22
C ASP A 132 25.16 -1.15 0.15
N GLY A 133 25.10 -2.40 -0.32
CA GLY A 133 23.85 -3.16 -0.45
C GLY A 133 22.97 -2.78 -1.64
N LEU A 134 23.27 -1.67 -2.35
CA LEU A 134 22.46 -1.20 -3.47
C LEU A 134 23.18 -1.36 -4.81
N PRO A 135 22.45 -1.81 -5.85
CA PRO A 135 23.01 -1.93 -7.20
C PRO A 135 23.12 -0.56 -7.90
N GLY A 136 24.13 -0.42 -8.75
CA GLY A 136 24.49 0.87 -9.37
C GLY A 136 23.38 1.54 -10.18
N ASP A 137 22.51 0.77 -10.83
CA ASP A 137 21.38 1.24 -11.62
C ASP A 137 20.31 1.86 -10.73
N TYR A 138 19.99 1.20 -9.61
CA TYR A 138 19.12 1.75 -8.57
C TYR A 138 19.74 3.00 -7.94
N ARG A 139 21.03 2.96 -7.56
CA ARG A 139 21.69 4.10 -6.92
C ARG A 139 21.56 5.37 -7.76
N ARG A 140 21.86 5.28 -9.06
CA ARG A 140 21.78 6.43 -9.99
C ARG A 140 20.36 6.93 -10.22
N LEU A 141 19.37 6.07 -10.09
CA LEU A 141 17.98 6.40 -10.37
C LEU A 141 17.22 6.88 -9.12
N ALA A 142 17.40 6.20 -8.00
CA ALA A 142 16.56 6.30 -6.80
C ALA A 142 17.34 6.36 -5.47
N ALA A 143 18.67 6.43 -5.47
CA ALA A 143 19.46 6.63 -4.25
C ALA A 143 20.73 7.48 -4.49
N ASP A 144 20.54 8.68 -5.01
CA ASP A 144 21.59 9.64 -5.35
C ASP A 144 21.26 11.07 -4.87
N SER A 145 20.71 11.22 -3.66
CA SER A 145 20.38 12.55 -3.13
C SER A 145 21.62 13.46 -2.99
N GLY A 146 22.81 12.86 -2.80
CA GLY A 146 24.09 13.55 -2.79
C GLY A 146 24.60 14.01 -4.16
N ALA A 147 23.90 13.68 -5.25
CA ALA A 147 24.28 14.03 -6.62
C ALA A 147 25.68 13.56 -7.03
N ALA A 148 26.06 12.35 -6.62
CA ALA A 148 27.30 11.70 -7.04
C ALA A 148 27.28 11.28 -8.51
N PHE A 149 26.08 11.16 -9.10
CA PHE A 149 25.90 10.75 -10.49
C PHE A 149 25.07 11.77 -11.28
N GLY A 150 25.11 11.66 -12.62
CA GLY A 150 24.32 12.50 -13.49
C GLY A 150 24.72 13.98 -13.44
N TYR A 151 23.75 14.85 -13.73
CA TYR A 151 23.94 16.29 -13.60
C TYR A 151 23.53 16.74 -12.19
N PRO A 152 24.37 17.49 -11.46
CA PRO A 152 24.05 17.94 -10.11
C PRO A 152 22.92 18.97 -10.11
N PRO A 153 22.22 19.18 -8.98
CA PRO A 153 21.30 20.30 -8.85
C PRO A 153 22.06 21.63 -8.83
N VAL A 154 21.37 22.70 -9.20
CA VAL A 154 21.94 24.04 -9.35
C VAL A 154 21.92 24.87 -8.07
N ILE A 155 21.36 24.33 -6.98
CA ILE A 155 21.36 24.98 -5.66
C ILE A 155 22.74 24.94 -5.01
N ALA A 156 22.98 25.87 -4.08
CA ALA A 156 24.30 26.13 -3.50
C ALA A 156 25.00 24.92 -2.87
N ASN A 157 24.26 24.04 -2.18
CA ASN A 157 24.82 22.85 -1.53
C ASN A 157 25.03 21.66 -2.49
N ARG A 158 24.56 21.78 -3.75
CA ARG A 158 24.65 20.75 -4.81
C ARG A 158 24.08 19.38 -4.42
N SER A 159 23.14 19.33 -3.49
CA SER A 159 22.42 18.10 -3.12
C SER A 159 20.95 18.20 -3.51
N TRP A 160 20.37 17.08 -3.92
CA TRP A 160 18.92 16.99 -4.11
C TRP A 160 18.22 17.10 -2.76
N ARG A 161 17.04 17.72 -2.75
CA ARG A 161 16.28 18.01 -1.52
C ARG A 161 14.85 17.48 -1.62
N GLN A 162 14.15 17.47 -0.49
CA GLN A 162 12.77 16.96 -0.39
C GLN A 162 12.71 15.50 -0.88
N THR A 163 11.78 15.17 -1.78
CA THR A 163 11.61 13.82 -2.29
C THR A 163 12.45 13.51 -3.54
N ASN A 164 13.31 14.43 -4.01
CA ASN A 164 14.23 14.13 -5.10
C ASN A 164 15.26 13.10 -4.64
N ALA A 165 15.13 11.88 -5.18
CA ALA A 165 16.07 10.80 -4.96
C ALA A 165 17.28 10.88 -5.90
N SER A 166 17.11 11.55 -7.04
CA SER A 166 18.16 11.86 -8.02
C SER A 166 17.69 13.02 -8.92
N ARG A 167 18.41 13.31 -10.01
CA ARG A 167 17.91 14.18 -11.08
C ARG A 167 16.63 13.64 -11.72
N TYR A 168 16.52 12.32 -11.84
CA TYR A 168 15.55 11.68 -12.71
C TYR A 168 14.25 11.32 -12.00
N LEU A 169 14.29 11.19 -10.67
CA LEU A 169 13.22 10.61 -9.86
C LEU A 169 12.93 11.44 -8.61
N ARG A 170 11.64 11.65 -8.36
CA ARG A 170 11.08 12.17 -7.11
C ARG A 170 10.18 11.11 -6.48
N MET A 171 10.60 10.56 -5.35
CA MET A 171 9.83 9.54 -4.62
C MET A 171 8.46 10.09 -4.22
N PHE A 172 7.43 9.23 -4.25
CA PHE A 172 6.04 9.57 -3.97
C PHE A 172 5.43 10.65 -4.89
N GLN A 173 6.10 10.99 -6.00
CA GLN A 173 5.75 12.08 -6.92
C GLN A 173 6.13 11.73 -8.38
N SER A 174 5.54 10.66 -8.91
CA SER A 174 5.74 10.20 -10.29
C SER A 174 5.51 11.31 -11.31
N ARG A 175 4.42 12.08 -11.16
CA ARG A 175 4.09 13.20 -12.06
C ARG A 175 5.10 14.33 -12.07
N ARG A 176 5.99 14.42 -11.08
CA ARG A 176 7.07 15.41 -10.99
C ARG A 176 8.45 14.84 -11.34
N SER A 177 8.52 13.57 -11.71
CA SER A 177 9.76 12.87 -12.02
C SER A 177 10.11 12.99 -13.50
N LEU A 178 11.33 13.45 -13.81
CA LEU A 178 11.80 13.59 -15.19
C LEU A 178 11.74 12.27 -15.96
N LEU A 179 12.01 11.13 -15.31
CA LEU A 179 11.86 9.80 -15.92
C LEU A 179 10.45 9.62 -16.49
N VAL A 180 9.41 9.90 -15.69
CA VAL A 180 8.01 9.75 -16.10
C VAL A 180 7.67 10.72 -17.23
N TRP A 181 8.17 11.96 -17.18
CA TRP A 181 7.97 12.90 -18.28
C TRP A 181 8.57 12.39 -19.60
N LYS A 182 9.73 11.75 -19.55
CA LYS A 182 10.34 11.11 -20.72
C LYS A 182 9.53 9.91 -21.20
N LEU A 183 9.00 9.06 -20.32
CA LEU A 183 8.19 7.90 -20.71
C LEU A 183 6.86 8.30 -21.36
N PHE A 184 6.25 9.39 -20.91
CA PHE A 184 4.96 9.89 -21.39
C PHE A 184 5.07 10.95 -22.49
N GLY A 185 6.26 11.53 -22.68
CA GLY A 185 6.50 12.53 -23.72
C GLY A 185 5.94 13.92 -23.40
N ALA A 186 5.75 14.23 -22.12
CA ALA A 186 5.22 15.51 -21.68
C ALA A 186 5.61 15.79 -20.21
N ARG A 187 5.59 17.07 -19.83
CA ARG A 187 5.58 17.49 -18.42
C ARG A 187 4.19 17.26 -17.83
N LEU A 188 4.11 16.62 -16.66
CA LEU A 188 2.85 16.04 -16.12
C LEU A 188 2.46 16.56 -14.73
N ASP A 189 3.25 17.46 -14.17
CA ASP A 189 3.04 18.05 -12.84
C ASP A 189 2.02 19.20 -12.84
N GLY A 190 1.54 19.60 -14.02
CA GLY A 190 0.59 20.70 -14.20
C GLY A 190 1.27 22.05 -14.43
N TRP A 191 2.60 22.07 -14.46
CA TRP A 191 3.38 23.25 -14.80
C TRP A 191 3.87 23.21 -16.25
N SER A 192 4.13 24.40 -16.78
CA SER A 192 4.91 24.59 -18.00
C SER A 192 6.40 24.73 -17.65
N ASN A 193 7.28 24.56 -18.64
CA ASN A 193 8.71 24.85 -18.48
C ASN A 193 9.00 26.32 -18.11
N ALA A 194 8.07 27.24 -18.39
CA ALA A 194 8.25 28.66 -18.07
C ALA A 194 7.91 29.00 -16.61
N ASP A 195 7.27 28.10 -15.86
CA ASP A 195 6.77 28.37 -14.52
C ASP A 195 7.90 28.39 -13.46
N HIS A 196 9.04 27.78 -13.79
CA HIS A 196 10.23 27.71 -12.93
C HIS A 196 11.50 28.00 -13.74
N PRO A 197 12.51 28.67 -13.17
CA PRO A 197 13.78 28.85 -13.84
C PRO A 197 14.49 27.50 -14.00
N THR A 198 15.07 27.24 -15.17
CA THR A 198 15.80 26.00 -15.47
C THR A 198 17.15 26.34 -16.09
N GLU A 199 18.19 25.57 -15.76
CA GLU A 199 19.50 25.76 -16.37
C GLU A 199 19.52 25.36 -17.84
N SER A 200 20.05 26.22 -18.72
CA SER A 200 20.17 25.90 -20.16
C SER A 200 21.27 24.86 -20.45
N VAL A 201 22.23 24.69 -19.55
CA VAL A 201 23.19 23.57 -19.55
C VAL A 201 22.98 22.74 -18.28
N PRO A 202 22.51 21.48 -18.39
CA PRO A 202 22.20 20.62 -17.25
C PRO A 202 23.26 20.62 -16.15
N GLY A 203 22.84 20.94 -14.92
CA GLY A 203 23.69 21.02 -13.72
C GLY A 203 24.66 22.21 -13.64
N ASN A 204 24.58 23.17 -14.56
CA ASN A 204 25.36 24.40 -14.52
C ASN A 204 24.53 25.60 -14.07
N ALA A 205 24.63 25.95 -12.79
CA ALA A 205 23.91 27.08 -12.19
C ALA A 205 24.19 28.44 -12.87
N ALA A 206 25.38 28.62 -13.48
CA ALA A 206 25.71 29.86 -14.20
C ALA A 206 24.88 30.07 -15.48
N THR A 207 24.12 29.05 -15.88
CA THR A 207 23.27 29.08 -17.08
C THR A 207 21.78 29.20 -16.77
N LEU A 208 21.44 29.50 -15.51
CA LEU A 208 20.11 29.93 -15.12
C LEU A 208 19.78 31.32 -15.72
N PRO A 209 18.49 31.64 -15.90
CA PRO A 209 18.09 32.99 -16.27
C PRO A 209 18.66 34.05 -15.33
N VAL A 210 19.05 35.21 -15.88
CA VAL A 210 19.64 36.30 -15.09
C VAL A 210 18.67 36.73 -13.98
N GLY A 211 19.15 36.74 -12.74
CA GLY A 211 18.37 37.13 -11.57
C GLY A 211 17.49 36.02 -10.97
N ALA A 212 17.48 34.81 -11.53
CA ALA A 212 16.77 33.68 -10.95
C ALA A 212 17.37 33.27 -9.60
N ASP A 213 16.53 32.92 -8.62
CA ASP A 213 16.96 32.21 -7.41
C ASP A 213 17.14 30.73 -7.75
N PRO A 214 18.35 30.13 -7.59
CA PRO A 214 18.53 28.70 -7.77
C PRO A 214 17.60 27.84 -6.91
N ASN A 215 17.11 28.35 -5.77
CA ASN A 215 16.13 27.66 -4.94
C ASN A 215 14.73 27.60 -5.54
N GLU A 216 14.42 28.37 -6.57
CA GLU A 216 13.15 28.28 -7.30
C GLU A 216 13.25 27.38 -8.52
N ALA A 217 14.46 26.90 -8.84
CA ALA A 217 14.71 26.13 -10.05
C ALA A 217 14.05 24.74 -10.04
N ASP A 218 13.54 24.35 -11.21
CA ASP A 218 13.04 23.00 -11.48
C ASP A 218 13.59 22.48 -12.80
N LEU A 219 13.26 21.24 -13.15
CA LEU A 219 13.63 20.64 -14.42
C LEU A 219 12.58 20.92 -15.49
N ASP A 220 13.04 20.94 -16.74
CA ASP A 220 12.19 21.05 -17.92
C ASP A 220 11.99 19.68 -18.60
N TYR A 221 10.81 19.49 -19.20
CA TYR A 221 10.67 18.50 -20.26
C TYR A 221 11.24 19.07 -21.57
N THR A 222 12.36 18.51 -22.03
CA THR A 222 13.02 18.89 -23.29
C THR A 222 13.16 17.70 -24.23
N GLY A 223 13.38 17.92 -25.53
CA GLY A 223 13.56 16.85 -26.51
C GLY A 223 12.30 16.02 -26.74
N THR A 224 12.46 14.70 -26.91
CA THR A 224 11.36 13.76 -27.21
C THR A 224 11.09 12.82 -26.05
N MET A 225 10.00 12.04 -26.17
CA MET A 225 9.76 10.87 -25.33
C MET A 225 10.89 9.84 -25.45
N MET A 226 11.05 8.98 -24.45
CA MET A 226 12.03 7.89 -24.43
C MET A 226 11.33 6.52 -24.37
N PRO A 227 11.78 5.52 -25.14
CA PRO A 227 12.77 5.65 -26.22
C PRO A 227 12.31 6.63 -27.32
N PRO A 228 13.25 7.34 -28.00
CA PRO A 228 12.88 8.28 -29.05
C PRO A 228 12.07 7.61 -30.17
N PRO A 229 11.14 8.32 -30.83
CA PRO A 229 10.50 7.81 -32.03
C PRO A 229 11.54 7.35 -33.06
N GLY A 230 11.38 6.13 -33.59
CA GLY A 230 12.35 5.51 -34.50
C GLY A 230 13.53 4.80 -33.82
N SER A 231 13.55 4.71 -32.49
CA SER A 231 14.51 3.89 -31.75
C SER A 231 14.45 2.42 -32.19
N PRO A 232 15.59 1.69 -32.23
CA PRO A 232 15.60 0.25 -32.50
C PRO A 232 14.93 -0.58 -31.38
N VAL A 233 14.60 0.04 -30.25
CA VAL A 233 13.91 -0.59 -29.13
C VAL A 233 12.48 -0.05 -29.04
N ALA A 234 11.51 -0.97 -28.99
CA ALA A 234 10.10 -0.58 -28.92
C ALA A 234 9.79 0.17 -27.62
N PRO A 235 8.85 1.13 -27.65
CA PRO A 235 8.42 1.85 -26.46
C PRO A 235 7.76 0.91 -25.44
N LEU A 236 7.76 1.33 -24.18
CA LEU A 236 7.01 0.65 -23.13
C LEU A 236 5.51 0.64 -23.47
N THR A 237 4.85 -0.47 -23.18
CA THR A 237 3.39 -0.56 -23.16
C THR A 237 2.81 0.37 -22.09
N ALA A 238 1.49 0.61 -22.15
CA ALA A 238 0.83 1.46 -21.18
C ALA A 238 0.96 0.92 -19.74
N ASP A 239 0.78 -0.39 -19.55
CA ASP A 239 0.95 -1.05 -18.26
C ASP A 239 2.40 -1.03 -17.77
N GLU A 240 3.37 -1.21 -18.66
CA GLU A 240 4.79 -1.10 -18.32
C GLU A 240 5.13 0.33 -17.84
N LYS A 241 4.57 1.38 -18.47
CA LYS A 241 4.72 2.76 -17.98
C LYS A 241 4.07 2.94 -16.60
N LEU A 242 2.91 2.33 -16.38
CA LEU A 242 2.23 2.38 -15.08
C LEU A 242 2.98 1.62 -13.99
N LEU A 243 3.80 0.62 -14.32
CA LEU A 243 4.72 0.01 -13.34
C LEU A 243 5.74 1.03 -12.83
N PHE A 244 6.35 1.84 -13.70
CA PHE A 244 7.23 2.93 -13.27
C PHE A 244 6.51 3.97 -12.41
N VAL A 245 5.29 4.35 -12.80
CA VAL A 245 4.46 5.29 -12.03
C VAL A 245 4.20 4.75 -10.62
N ARG A 246 3.68 3.52 -10.51
CA ARG A 246 3.41 2.85 -9.23
C ARG A 246 4.66 2.71 -8.38
N TRP A 247 5.74 2.25 -8.97
CA TRP A 247 7.01 2.08 -8.27
C TRP A 247 7.48 3.40 -7.64
N ILE A 248 7.49 4.49 -8.42
CA ILE A 248 7.87 5.81 -7.90
C ILE A 248 6.91 6.29 -6.81
N ASP A 249 5.61 6.12 -7.03
CA ASP A 249 4.56 6.60 -6.11
C ASP A 249 4.47 5.78 -4.82
N LEU A 250 4.98 4.54 -4.81
CA LEU A 250 5.23 3.73 -3.61
C LEU A 250 6.51 4.13 -2.85
N GLY A 251 7.28 5.10 -3.36
CA GLY A 251 8.55 5.52 -2.76
C GLY A 251 9.78 4.86 -3.37
N ALA A 252 9.64 4.28 -4.56
CA ALA A 252 10.68 3.56 -5.29
C ALA A 252 11.30 2.37 -4.50
N PRO A 253 10.50 1.45 -3.94
CA PRO A 253 11.01 0.35 -3.13
C PRO A 253 11.98 -0.56 -3.92
N ILE A 254 12.91 -1.15 -3.18
CA ILE A 254 13.84 -2.19 -3.63
C ILE A 254 13.94 -3.26 -2.55
N ASP A 255 13.80 -4.53 -2.95
CA ASP A 255 14.06 -5.63 -2.04
C ASP A 255 15.48 -6.17 -2.23
N THR A 256 16.37 -5.96 -1.25
CA THR A 256 17.74 -6.48 -1.33
C THR A 256 17.88 -7.89 -0.75
N GLY A 257 16.77 -8.53 -0.37
CA GLY A 257 16.74 -9.85 0.24
C GLY A 257 17.15 -9.86 1.70
N ASP A 258 16.98 -8.73 2.41
CA ASP A 258 17.14 -8.68 3.86
C ASP A 258 15.98 -9.45 4.52
N PRO A 259 16.23 -10.52 5.29
CA PRO A 259 15.16 -11.31 5.89
C PRO A 259 14.44 -10.60 7.05
N ASP A 260 15.04 -9.56 7.63
CA ASP A 260 14.52 -8.85 8.80
C ASP A 260 13.83 -7.54 8.43
N TYR A 261 14.15 -6.96 7.26
CA TYR A 261 13.61 -5.65 6.81
C TYR A 261 13.28 -5.58 5.32
N GLY A 262 13.20 -6.73 4.63
CA GLY A 262 12.93 -6.82 3.20
C GLY A 262 11.55 -6.27 2.81
N TRP A 263 11.42 -5.81 1.57
CA TRP A 263 10.17 -5.21 1.10
C TRP A 263 9.00 -6.21 1.00
N PHE A 264 9.31 -7.51 0.87
CA PHE A 264 8.32 -8.58 0.85
C PHE A 264 8.15 -9.30 2.20
N LEU A 265 8.80 -8.80 3.25
CA LEU A 265 8.58 -9.29 4.60
C LEU A 265 7.19 -8.87 5.06
N ASP A 266 6.37 -9.85 5.40
CA ASP A 266 5.12 -9.63 6.12
C ASP A 266 5.43 -9.63 7.61
N ASP A 267 5.51 -8.44 8.22
CA ASP A 267 5.67 -8.26 9.66
C ASP A 267 4.34 -7.96 10.38
N LEU A 268 3.24 -7.94 9.62
CA LEU A 268 1.91 -7.73 10.16
C LEU A 268 1.33 -9.05 10.65
N LYS A 269 0.54 -8.97 11.71
CA LYS A 269 -0.14 -10.16 12.23
C LYS A 269 -1.49 -10.29 11.56
N PRO A 270 -1.97 -11.53 11.31
CA PRO A 270 -3.30 -11.74 10.78
C PRO A 270 -4.35 -11.23 11.78
N THR A 271 -5.47 -10.73 11.28
CA THR A 271 -6.59 -10.26 12.10
C THR A 271 -7.47 -11.44 12.53
N VAL A 272 -7.75 -11.53 13.83
CA VAL A 272 -8.72 -12.48 14.41
C VAL A 272 -9.78 -11.69 15.17
N ALA A 273 -11.03 -11.77 14.70
CA ALA A 273 -12.14 -11.04 15.26
C ALA A 273 -13.19 -12.02 15.85
N LEU A 274 -13.12 -12.31 17.14
CA LEU A 274 -14.14 -13.11 17.81
C LEU A 274 -15.38 -12.25 18.11
N SER A 275 -16.42 -12.43 17.29
CA SER A 275 -17.68 -11.67 17.32
C SER A 275 -18.73 -12.25 18.27
N GLU A 276 -18.74 -13.57 18.45
CA GLU A 276 -19.58 -14.27 19.42
C GLU A 276 -18.77 -15.42 20.04
N PRO A 277 -18.75 -15.58 21.38
CA PRO A 277 -19.40 -14.72 22.39
C PRO A 277 -18.78 -13.31 22.45
N ARG A 278 -19.58 -12.30 22.79
CA ARG A 278 -19.10 -10.93 23.06
C ARG A 278 -18.26 -10.91 24.35
N PRO A 279 -17.31 -9.96 24.49
CA PRO A 279 -16.56 -9.84 25.74
C PRO A 279 -17.50 -9.48 26.89
N ARG A 280 -17.24 -10.03 28.07
CA ARG A 280 -18.08 -9.83 29.28
C ARG A 280 -19.51 -10.34 29.06
N ALA A 281 -20.52 -9.50 29.25
CA ALA A 281 -21.92 -9.91 29.30
C ALA A 281 -22.46 -10.31 27.93
N ASN A 282 -23.10 -11.47 27.90
CA ASN A 282 -23.95 -11.92 26.80
C ASN A 282 -25.38 -12.06 27.39
N PRO A 283 -26.33 -11.20 27.01
CA PRO A 283 -27.65 -11.12 27.67
C PRO A 283 -28.56 -12.30 27.35
N ALA A 284 -28.22 -13.08 26.32
CA ALA A 284 -28.94 -14.26 25.88
C ALA A 284 -27.99 -15.45 25.79
N ALA A 285 -28.55 -16.66 25.66
CA ALA A 285 -27.79 -17.87 25.46
C ALA A 285 -26.83 -17.73 24.28
N VAL A 286 -25.59 -18.20 24.47
CA VAL A 286 -24.59 -18.20 23.39
C VAL A 286 -24.82 -19.44 22.56
N THR A 287 -25.06 -19.24 21.26
CA THR A 287 -25.46 -20.30 20.33
C THR A 287 -24.33 -20.77 19.44
N GLN A 288 -23.23 -20.01 19.39
CA GLN A 288 -22.09 -20.31 18.54
C GLN A 288 -20.81 -19.64 19.06
N ILE A 289 -19.67 -20.14 18.60
CA ILE A 289 -18.39 -19.44 18.59
C ILE A 289 -18.19 -18.91 17.17
N ARG A 290 -18.34 -17.60 16.95
CA ARG A 290 -18.26 -16.97 15.63
C ARG A 290 -17.09 -16.00 15.53
N PHE A 291 -16.18 -16.24 14.60
CA PHE A 291 -14.96 -15.45 14.43
C PHE A 291 -14.64 -15.15 12.96
N GLY A 292 -14.00 -14.00 12.72
CA GLY A 292 -13.44 -13.63 11.42
C GLY A 292 -11.91 -13.78 11.41
N LEU A 293 -11.37 -14.20 10.27
CA LEU A 293 -9.94 -14.32 9.97
C LEU A 293 -9.65 -13.51 8.71
N ALA A 294 -8.67 -12.62 8.74
CA ALA A 294 -8.23 -11.90 7.56
C ALA A 294 -6.75 -11.58 7.67
N ASP A 295 -6.08 -11.53 6.52
CA ASP A 295 -4.69 -11.10 6.42
C ASP A 295 -4.51 -10.39 5.08
N ALA A 296 -3.87 -9.23 5.11
CA ALA A 296 -3.79 -8.33 3.96
C ALA A 296 -2.62 -8.66 3.02
N ASP A 297 -1.61 -9.36 3.51
CA ASP A 297 -0.34 -9.54 2.83
C ASP A 297 -0.15 -11.02 2.48
N SER A 298 0.51 -11.82 3.34
CA SER A 298 0.86 -13.20 3.01
C SER A 298 -0.33 -14.17 2.99
N GLY A 299 -1.47 -13.79 3.57
CA GLY A 299 -2.69 -14.56 3.64
C GLY A 299 -2.73 -15.55 4.81
N ILE A 300 -3.92 -16.03 5.14
CA ILE A 300 -4.14 -16.93 6.28
C ILE A 300 -3.65 -18.35 5.99
N ALA A 301 -2.80 -18.90 6.87
CA ALA A 301 -2.44 -20.31 6.91
C ALA A 301 -3.52 -21.09 7.69
N LEU A 302 -4.64 -21.39 7.05
CA LEU A 302 -5.83 -21.94 7.72
C LEU A 302 -5.57 -23.25 8.48
N SER A 303 -4.62 -24.08 8.04
CA SER A 303 -4.21 -25.31 8.73
C SER A 303 -3.61 -25.06 10.13
N SER A 304 -3.26 -23.82 10.44
CA SER A 304 -2.77 -23.40 11.76
C SER A 304 -3.87 -22.90 12.70
N LEU A 305 -5.12 -22.85 12.25
CA LEU A 305 -6.26 -22.45 13.07
C LEU A 305 -6.35 -23.37 14.29
N SER A 306 -6.42 -22.76 15.48
CA SER A 306 -6.70 -23.45 16.73
C SER A 306 -7.84 -22.74 17.45
N VAL A 307 -8.81 -23.52 17.91
CA VAL A 307 -9.94 -23.05 18.70
C VAL A 307 -10.09 -23.95 19.92
N SER A 308 -10.17 -23.37 21.10
CA SER A 308 -10.44 -24.11 22.33
C SER A 308 -11.37 -23.34 23.25
N ALA A 309 -12.07 -24.05 24.13
CA ALA A 309 -12.97 -23.48 25.12
C ALA A 309 -12.77 -24.15 26.48
N ASP A 310 -13.06 -23.44 27.58
CA ASP A 310 -13.00 -24.01 28.94
C ASP A 310 -14.28 -24.74 29.37
N PHE A 311 -15.17 -25.02 28.42
CA PHE A 311 -16.41 -25.76 28.61
C PHE A 311 -16.58 -26.83 27.53
N THR A 312 -17.51 -27.75 27.75
CA THR A 312 -17.84 -28.79 26.78
C THR A 312 -18.50 -28.20 25.54
N VAL A 313 -17.97 -28.53 24.35
CA VAL A 313 -18.52 -28.10 23.05
C VAL A 313 -18.94 -29.33 22.25
N ASN A 314 -20.24 -29.50 21.99
CA ASN A 314 -20.78 -30.60 21.17
C ASN A 314 -20.26 -31.99 21.61
N GLY A 315 -20.25 -32.24 22.92
CA GLY A 315 -19.75 -33.49 23.52
C GLY A 315 -18.23 -33.58 23.70
N ARG A 316 -17.47 -32.59 23.21
CA ARG A 316 -16.02 -32.52 23.39
C ARG A 316 -15.64 -31.92 24.74
N PRO A 317 -14.74 -32.53 25.53
CA PRO A 317 -14.31 -31.99 26.82
C PRO A 317 -13.70 -30.58 26.71
N ALA A 318 -13.72 -29.84 27.82
CA ALA A 318 -13.02 -28.55 27.90
C ALA A 318 -11.52 -28.69 27.57
N GLY A 319 -10.96 -27.68 26.91
CA GLY A 319 -9.54 -27.55 26.59
C GLY A 319 -9.07 -28.35 25.37
N VAL A 320 -9.92 -29.15 24.73
CA VAL A 320 -9.55 -29.87 23.50
C VAL A 320 -9.65 -28.96 22.28
N GLU A 321 -8.99 -29.37 21.19
CA GLU A 321 -9.06 -28.67 19.90
C GLU A 321 -10.45 -28.80 19.25
N LEU A 322 -10.93 -27.68 18.72
CA LEU A 322 -12.27 -27.50 18.15
C LEU A 322 -12.24 -26.95 16.72
N ALA A 323 -11.08 -26.65 16.14
CA ALA A 323 -10.97 -26.05 14.81
C ALA A 323 -11.65 -26.88 13.70
N ASP A 324 -11.69 -28.20 13.83
CA ASP A 324 -12.37 -29.09 12.88
C ASP A 324 -13.91 -29.02 12.96
N LEU A 325 -14.46 -28.38 13.99
CA LEU A 325 -15.89 -28.06 14.08
C LEU A 325 -16.25 -26.74 13.41
N ALA A 326 -15.27 -25.93 13.00
CA ALA A 326 -15.51 -24.62 12.41
C ALA A 326 -15.99 -24.76 10.96
N ALA A 327 -17.15 -24.17 10.67
CA ALA A 327 -17.72 -24.08 9.33
C ALA A 327 -17.62 -22.65 8.80
N ALA A 328 -17.30 -22.49 7.51
CA ALA A 328 -17.34 -21.19 6.85
C ALA A 328 -18.80 -20.72 6.74
N VAL A 329 -19.04 -19.47 7.16
CA VAL A 329 -20.37 -18.82 7.11
C VAL A 329 -20.40 -17.75 6.03
N ASP A 330 -19.27 -17.08 5.82
CA ASP A 330 -19.06 -16.06 4.80
C ASP A 330 -17.55 -15.95 4.51
N GLU A 331 -17.15 -15.08 3.60
CA GLU A 331 -15.75 -14.81 3.28
C GLU A 331 -14.94 -14.43 4.54
N GLY A 332 -13.98 -15.30 4.90
CA GLY A 332 -13.15 -15.11 6.09
C GLY A 332 -13.89 -15.29 7.42
N ILE A 333 -15.18 -15.65 7.41
CA ILE A 333 -16.00 -15.78 8.62
C ILE A 333 -16.31 -17.24 8.90
N TRP A 334 -16.10 -17.65 10.15
CA TRP A 334 -16.26 -19.02 10.61
C TRP A 334 -17.16 -19.07 11.84
N ALA A 335 -17.87 -20.19 12.00
CA ALA A 335 -18.67 -20.47 13.19
C ALA A 335 -18.59 -21.92 13.63
N ILE A 336 -18.61 -22.14 14.94
CA ILE A 336 -18.86 -23.43 15.58
C ILE A 336 -20.20 -23.32 16.30
N ALA A 337 -21.21 -24.03 15.82
CA ALA A 337 -22.50 -24.09 16.51
C ALA A 337 -22.36 -24.77 17.88
N LEU A 338 -23.06 -24.27 18.89
CA LEU A 338 -23.11 -24.86 20.23
C LEU A 338 -24.44 -25.61 20.41
N VAL A 339 -24.34 -26.93 20.59
CA VAL A 339 -25.48 -27.83 20.77
C VAL A 339 -25.27 -28.67 22.03
N PRO A 340 -26.04 -28.44 23.11
CA PRO A 340 -27.02 -27.35 23.28
C PRO A 340 -26.36 -25.96 23.39
N PRO A 341 -27.13 -24.86 23.21
CA PRO A 341 -26.66 -23.51 23.53
C PRO A 341 -26.19 -23.39 24.98
N LEU A 342 -25.27 -22.45 25.23
CA LEU A 342 -24.88 -22.12 26.59
C LEU A 342 -25.88 -21.13 27.18
N GLU A 343 -26.69 -21.60 28.12
CA GLU A 343 -27.80 -20.82 28.71
C GLU A 343 -27.35 -19.89 29.86
N THR A 344 -26.38 -20.32 30.67
CA THR A 344 -25.85 -19.54 31.80
C THR A 344 -24.37 -19.89 32.03
N GLY A 345 -23.61 -18.96 32.60
CA GLY A 345 -22.23 -19.24 32.96
C GLY A 345 -21.45 -17.98 33.31
N TRP A 346 -20.49 -18.13 34.21
CA TRP A 346 -19.57 -17.08 34.63
C TRP A 346 -18.15 -17.41 34.21
N ASN A 347 -17.38 -16.39 33.84
CA ASN A 347 -15.94 -16.48 33.53
C ASN A 347 -15.59 -17.63 32.57
N ARG A 348 -16.38 -17.77 31.48
CA ARG A 348 -16.09 -18.71 30.41
C ARG A 348 -15.01 -18.15 29.50
N HIS A 349 -14.21 -19.03 28.92
CA HIS A 349 -13.12 -18.67 28.02
C HIS A 349 -13.28 -19.37 26.67
N VAL A 350 -13.10 -18.60 25.59
CA VAL A 350 -12.85 -19.10 24.24
C VAL A 350 -11.51 -18.54 23.77
N ARG A 351 -10.65 -19.41 23.25
CA ARG A 351 -9.37 -19.05 22.65
C ARG A 351 -9.40 -19.36 21.17
N VAL A 352 -8.97 -18.41 20.35
CA VAL A 352 -8.80 -18.56 18.90
C VAL A 352 -7.40 -18.08 18.54
N SER A 353 -6.67 -18.86 17.75
CA SER A 353 -5.40 -18.41 17.18
C SER A 353 -5.22 -18.89 15.76
N VAL A 354 -4.52 -18.10 14.95
CA VAL A 354 -4.16 -18.46 13.58
C VAL A 354 -2.81 -17.83 13.22
N ARG A 355 -2.08 -18.50 12.33
CA ARG A 355 -0.92 -17.94 11.63
C ARG A 355 -1.29 -17.46 10.24
N ASP A 356 -0.56 -16.47 9.74
CA ASP A 356 -0.47 -16.22 8.31
C ASP A 356 0.54 -17.18 7.64
N ASN A 357 0.79 -17.00 6.34
CA ASN A 357 1.69 -17.84 5.56
C ASN A 357 3.18 -17.54 5.78
N GLN A 358 3.55 -16.41 6.41
CA GLN A 358 4.92 -16.11 6.84
C GLN A 358 5.20 -16.47 8.30
N GLY A 359 4.18 -16.89 9.04
CA GLY A 359 4.28 -17.42 10.39
C GLY A 359 3.92 -16.43 11.50
N ASN A 360 3.48 -15.21 11.20
CA ASN A 360 3.01 -14.30 12.24
C ASN A 360 1.71 -14.82 12.83
N ILE A 361 1.53 -14.64 14.13
CA ILE A 361 0.45 -15.26 14.89
C ILE A 361 -0.36 -14.24 15.66
N THR A 362 -1.67 -14.34 15.53
CA THR A 362 -2.63 -13.66 16.40
C THR A 362 -3.33 -14.66 17.30
N ARG A 363 -3.54 -14.25 18.55
CA ARG A 363 -4.26 -15.01 19.58
C ARG A 363 -5.30 -14.11 20.22
N VAL A 364 -6.53 -14.59 20.30
CA VAL A 364 -7.62 -14.00 21.06
C VAL A 364 -7.95 -14.93 22.21
N ASP A 365 -7.89 -14.43 23.44
CA ASP A 365 -8.46 -15.08 24.63
C ASP A 365 -9.63 -14.24 25.11
N ARG A 366 -10.84 -14.80 25.03
CA ARG A 366 -12.09 -14.11 25.29
C ARG A 366 -12.73 -14.66 26.54
N THR A 367 -12.73 -13.83 27.58
CA THR A 367 -13.56 -14.04 28.76
C THR A 367 -14.96 -13.47 28.55
N PHE A 368 -15.97 -14.25 28.92
CA PHE A 368 -17.36 -13.85 28.86
C PHE A 368 -18.21 -14.52 29.95
N PHE A 369 -19.41 -13.99 30.16
CA PHE A 369 -20.45 -14.58 30.98
C PHE A 369 -21.80 -14.42 30.30
N ILE A 370 -22.77 -15.23 30.70
CA ILE A 370 -24.12 -15.27 30.14
C ILE A 370 -25.10 -14.87 31.24
N GLY A 371 -25.73 -13.71 31.05
CA GLY A 371 -26.55 -13.04 32.06
C GLY A 371 -26.42 -11.52 32.00
N ALA A 372 -27.14 -10.83 32.89
CA ALA A 372 -27.10 -9.37 33.01
C ALA A 372 -25.74 -8.90 33.53
N ASP A 373 -25.26 -7.76 33.00
CA ASP A 373 -24.05 -7.10 33.49
C ASP A 373 -24.33 -6.36 34.80
N ASP A 374 -24.42 -7.11 35.90
CA ASP A 374 -24.65 -6.54 37.23
C ASP A 374 -23.33 -6.17 37.95
N THR A 375 -22.22 -6.07 37.21
CA THR A 375 -20.88 -5.90 37.79
C THR A 375 -20.45 -4.46 38.02
N ILE A 376 -21.39 -3.51 38.11
CA ILE A 376 -21.03 -2.11 38.36
C ILE A 376 -20.44 -1.88 39.78
N PHE A 377 -20.71 -2.71 40.80
CA PHE A 377 -19.99 -2.65 42.10
C PHE A 377 -19.98 -4.01 42.84
N ARG A 378 -18.94 -4.83 42.65
CA ARG A 378 -18.54 -5.86 43.63
C ARG A 378 -17.06 -5.67 43.95
N ASP A 379 -16.75 -4.56 44.61
CA ASP A 379 -15.45 -4.25 45.18
C ASP A 379 -15.23 -4.87 46.58
N GLY A 380 -16.11 -5.80 47.00
CA GLY A 380 -15.91 -6.56 48.24
C GLY A 380 -15.95 -5.71 49.51
N TYR A 381 -16.60 -4.53 49.44
CA TYR A 381 -16.88 -3.64 50.56
C TYR A 381 -18.37 -3.64 50.98
N ASP A 382 -19.05 -4.77 50.80
CA ASP A 382 -20.33 -5.05 51.47
C ASP A 382 -20.14 -6.11 52.56
#